data_AF-A0A562MYF7-F1
#
_entry.id   AF-A0A562MYF7-F1
#
_cell.length_a   1.000
_cell.length_b   1.000
_cell.length_c   1.000
_cell.angle_alpha   90.00
_cell.angle_beta   90.00
_cell.angle_gamma   90.00
#
_symmetry.space_group_name_H-M   'P 1'
#
loop_
_entity.id
_entity.type
_entity.pdbx_description
1 polymer ?
#
loop_
_entity_poly.entity_id
_entity_poly.type
_entity_poly.pdbx_seq_one_letter_code
_entity_poly.pdbx_strand_id
1 'polypeptide(L)'
;MRSIYVLIPLLSCQVFSGCGQPNVAAPNNKTLNPATTASIAPNGNQFINPDGMTIKSRILLPEGFKRPTYRVEEFGNFLENLPLYPIDQEVHYYNGKIKPRNNIYNSVVKLDIGKRDLHQCADAVMRLRADYLYQQKRYKDIKFNFLSDSKPRAYTNYAKGDYSYPTYWKYLEYVFAYANTASLHDELPSAKTTQEVKIGDTFIQKGSPIGHAIIVVDLAKDNTGKTIVLLAQSYMPAQEIQILNNWNNSTLSPWYDIDQDIIKTPEWTFYPKNLKTWE
;
A
#
# COMPACT_ATOMS: atom_id res chain seq x y z
N MET A 1 34.95 -45.00 37.20
CA MET A 1 35.34 -44.02 36.17
C MET A 1 35.13 -44.67 34.80
N ARG A 2 34.07 -44.29 34.09
CA ARG A 2 33.77 -44.79 32.74
C ARG A 2 34.21 -43.73 31.75
N SER A 3 35.25 -44.01 30.97
CA SER A 3 35.71 -43.14 29.89
C SER A 3 34.93 -43.46 28.61
N ILE A 4 34.34 -42.41 28.04
CA ILE A 4 33.55 -42.44 26.81
C ILE A 4 34.51 -42.21 25.63
N TYR A 5 34.46 -43.09 24.63
CA TYR A 5 35.18 -42.94 23.37
C TYR A 5 34.35 -42.10 22.38
N VAL A 6 34.96 -41.07 21.81
CA VAL A 6 34.39 -40.20 20.78
C VAL A 6 34.74 -40.77 19.40
N LEU A 7 33.73 -41.08 18.59
CA LEU A 7 33.87 -41.43 17.17
C LEU A 7 33.65 -40.19 16.30
N ILE A 8 34.63 -39.88 15.44
CA ILE A 8 34.57 -38.83 14.42
C ILE A 8 34.33 -39.51 13.06
N PRO A 9 33.28 -39.16 12.29
CA PRO A 9 33.12 -39.68 10.94
C PRO A 9 33.85 -38.76 9.93
N LEU A 10 34.79 -39.36 9.18
CA LEU A 10 35.39 -38.80 7.98
C LEU A 10 34.40 -38.95 6.81
N LEU A 11 33.99 -37.82 6.21
CA LEU A 11 33.19 -37.79 4.99
C LEU A 11 34.11 -37.66 3.77
N SER A 12 34.07 -38.67 2.90
CA SER A 12 34.87 -38.79 1.69
C SER A 12 34.24 -38.04 0.52
N CYS A 13 35.03 -37.18 -0.14
CA CYS A 13 34.71 -36.62 -1.45
C CYS A 13 34.97 -37.67 -2.55
N GLN A 14 33.96 -37.94 -3.40
CA GLN A 14 34.18 -38.60 -4.68
C GLN A 14 33.81 -37.64 -5.82
N VAL A 15 34.79 -37.42 -6.70
CA VAL A 15 34.71 -36.64 -7.92
C VAL A 15 34.49 -37.61 -9.07
N PHE A 16 33.38 -37.49 -9.81
CA PHE A 16 33.18 -38.23 -11.05
C PHE A 16 33.66 -37.38 -12.24
N SER A 17 34.68 -37.90 -12.94
CA SER A 17 35.15 -37.40 -14.23
C SER A 17 34.39 -38.11 -15.36
N GLY A 18 33.85 -37.34 -16.31
CA GLY A 18 33.29 -37.84 -17.57
C GLY A 18 33.96 -37.16 -18.75
N CYS A 19 34.58 -37.96 -19.64
CA CYS A 19 35.27 -37.54 -20.85
C CYS A 19 34.33 -37.38 -22.06
N GLY A 20 34.67 -36.51 -23.03
CA GLY A 20 34.15 -36.63 -24.39
C GLY A 20 34.17 -35.38 -25.29
N GLN A 21 35.37 -35.04 -25.81
CA GLN A 21 35.82 -34.32 -27.03
C GLN A 21 34.92 -33.43 -27.96
N PRO A 22 35.57 -32.53 -28.75
CA PRO A 22 35.00 -31.30 -29.31
C PRO A 22 34.60 -31.40 -30.80
N ASN A 23 33.72 -30.51 -31.26
CA ASN A 23 33.56 -30.17 -32.68
C ASN A 23 33.39 -28.66 -32.86
N VAL A 24 34.17 -28.11 -33.79
CA VAL A 24 34.23 -26.71 -34.22
C VAL A 24 33.38 -26.51 -35.47
N ALA A 25 32.55 -25.46 -35.55
CA ALA A 25 32.13 -24.85 -36.82
C ALA A 25 31.66 -23.39 -36.67
N ALA A 26 32.46 -22.50 -37.26
CA ALA A 26 32.26 -21.16 -37.88
C ALA A 26 31.20 -20.13 -37.41
N PRO A 27 31.53 -18.82 -37.46
CA PRO A 27 30.62 -17.73 -37.13
C PRO A 27 29.78 -17.31 -38.36
N ASN A 28 28.47 -17.15 -38.18
CA ASN A 28 27.60 -16.52 -39.17
C ASN A 28 27.11 -15.16 -38.64
N ASN A 29 27.63 -14.09 -39.25
CA ASN A 29 27.05 -12.76 -39.18
C ASN A 29 25.68 -12.76 -39.88
N LYS A 30 24.61 -12.45 -39.14
CA LYS A 30 23.35 -11.97 -39.69
C LYS A 30 22.86 -10.75 -38.91
N THR A 31 23.15 -9.60 -39.50
CA THR A 31 22.28 -8.41 -39.66
C THR A 31 21.19 -8.18 -38.60
N LEU A 32 21.35 -7.06 -37.87
CA LEU A 32 20.25 -6.38 -37.16
C LEU A 32 19.15 -5.97 -38.15
N ASN A 33 17.91 -6.31 -37.80
CA ASN A 33 16.73 -5.53 -38.18
C ASN A 33 15.87 -5.32 -36.92
N PRO A 34 15.44 -4.08 -36.62
CA PRO A 34 14.68 -3.76 -35.42
C PRO A 34 13.18 -3.90 -35.72
N ALA A 35 12.61 -5.04 -35.34
CA ALA A 35 11.17 -5.20 -35.27
C ALA A 35 10.84 -6.35 -34.32
N THR A 36 11.15 -6.15 -33.04
CA THR A 36 10.57 -6.99 -31.99
C THR A 36 9.33 -6.25 -31.49
N THR A 37 8.20 -6.58 -32.09
CA THR A 37 6.88 -6.41 -31.50
C THR A 37 6.95 -6.94 -30.08
N ALA A 38 6.93 -6.03 -29.10
CA ALA A 38 6.88 -6.39 -27.69
C ALA A 38 5.59 -7.21 -27.49
N SER A 39 5.77 -8.50 -27.21
CA SER A 39 4.70 -9.35 -26.71
C SER A 39 4.19 -8.72 -25.41
N ILE A 40 2.97 -8.19 -25.43
CA ILE A 40 2.28 -7.68 -24.26
C ILE A 40 2.21 -8.84 -23.26
N ALA A 41 3.03 -8.80 -22.22
CA ALA A 41 2.99 -9.80 -21.17
C ALA A 41 1.65 -9.66 -20.44
N PRO A 42 0.82 -10.71 -20.34
CA PRO A 42 -0.54 -10.64 -19.78
C PRO A 42 -0.54 -10.57 -18.23
N ASN A 43 0.51 -10.01 -17.62
CA ASN A 43 0.79 -10.16 -16.20
C ASN A 43 0.90 -8.79 -15.50
N GLY A 44 -0.15 -7.96 -15.46
CA GLY A 44 -0.34 -6.84 -14.50
C GLY A 44 0.79 -5.81 -14.26
N ASN A 45 1.92 -5.92 -14.95
CA ASN A 45 3.16 -5.17 -14.73
C ASN A 45 3.33 -4.06 -15.76
N GLN A 46 2.44 -3.99 -16.76
CA GLN A 46 2.52 -2.97 -17.82
C GLN A 46 2.37 -1.54 -17.28
N PHE A 47 1.75 -1.38 -16.10
CA PHE A 47 1.59 -0.08 -15.45
C PHE A 47 2.56 0.14 -14.29
N ILE A 48 3.66 -0.59 -14.23
CA ILE A 48 4.64 -0.46 -13.15
C ILE A 48 5.98 -0.01 -13.73
N ASN A 49 6.44 1.14 -13.26
CA ASN A 49 7.81 1.61 -13.44
C ASN A 49 8.64 1.20 -12.20
N PRO A 50 9.48 0.15 -12.29
CA PRO A 50 10.21 -0.37 -11.14
C PRO A 50 11.12 0.67 -10.45
N ASP A 51 11.60 1.66 -11.19
CA ASP A 51 12.49 2.72 -10.69
C ASP A 51 11.76 3.86 -9.98
N GLY A 52 10.43 3.93 -10.09
CA GLY A 52 9.63 4.95 -9.43
C GLY A 52 9.68 4.79 -7.90
N MET A 53 9.91 5.88 -7.16
CA MET A 53 10.07 5.86 -5.70
C MET A 53 8.94 6.60 -4.95
N THR A 54 7.91 7.00 -5.69
CA THR A 54 6.64 7.53 -5.16
C THR A 54 5.48 6.84 -5.86
N ILE A 55 4.27 6.91 -5.30
CA ILE A 55 3.08 6.29 -5.94
C ILE A 55 2.92 6.75 -7.40
N LYS A 56 2.95 8.06 -7.63
CA LYS A 56 2.80 8.68 -8.96
C LYS A 56 3.89 8.28 -9.96
N SER A 57 5.13 8.12 -9.50
CA SER A 57 6.26 7.76 -10.37
C SER A 57 6.41 6.24 -10.59
N ARG A 58 5.94 5.42 -9.64
CA ARG A 58 5.95 3.96 -9.68
C ARG A 58 4.81 3.41 -10.53
N ILE A 59 3.62 3.99 -10.45
CA ILE A 59 2.45 3.48 -11.15
C ILE A 59 2.17 4.35 -12.38
N LEU A 60 2.27 3.75 -13.56
CA LEU A 60 2.02 4.41 -14.84
C LEU A 60 0.52 4.42 -15.14
N LEU A 61 0.11 5.34 -16.02
CA LEU A 61 -1.28 5.45 -16.45
C LEU A 61 -1.55 4.54 -17.65
N PRO A 62 -2.76 3.97 -17.75
CA PRO A 62 -3.23 3.43 -19.02
C PRO A 62 -3.34 4.52 -20.08
N GLU A 63 -3.30 4.12 -21.35
CA GLU A 63 -3.42 5.05 -22.48
C GLU A 63 -4.74 5.85 -22.40
N GLY A 64 -4.67 7.15 -22.71
CA GLY A 64 -5.83 8.05 -22.67
C GLY A 64 -6.19 8.60 -21.29
N PHE A 65 -5.65 8.03 -20.20
CA PHE A 65 -5.87 8.53 -18.84
C PHE A 65 -4.92 9.67 -18.48
N LYS A 66 -5.41 10.59 -17.64
CA LYS A 66 -4.65 11.71 -17.08
C LYS A 66 -4.94 11.85 -15.59
N ARG A 67 -3.91 12.11 -14.80
CA ARG A 67 -4.07 12.52 -13.40
C ARG A 67 -4.58 13.96 -13.32
N PRO A 68 -5.51 14.29 -12.43
CA PRO A 68 -5.79 15.67 -12.06
C PRO A 68 -4.54 16.34 -11.48
N THR A 69 -4.51 17.67 -11.54
CA THR A 69 -3.43 18.46 -10.90
C THR A 69 -3.88 18.86 -9.51
N TYR A 70 -3.00 18.67 -8.52
CA TYR A 70 -3.20 19.07 -7.14
C TYR A 70 -2.15 20.08 -6.72
N ARG A 71 -2.53 21.03 -5.87
CA ARG A 71 -1.59 21.95 -5.22
C ARG A 71 -0.80 21.20 -4.14
N VAL A 72 0.39 21.70 -3.82
CA VAL A 72 1.33 21.04 -2.89
C VAL A 72 0.72 20.87 -1.49
N GLU A 73 -0.14 21.79 -1.09
CA GLU A 73 -0.84 21.75 0.19
C GLU A 73 -2.06 20.82 0.21
N GLU A 74 -2.45 20.20 -0.90
CA GLU A 74 -3.64 19.35 -0.95
C GLU A 74 -3.33 17.91 -0.57
N PHE A 75 -4.27 17.26 0.12
CA PHE A 75 -4.09 15.88 0.58
C PHE A 75 -3.86 14.90 -0.58
N GLY A 76 -4.46 15.17 -1.74
CA GLY A 76 -4.23 14.40 -2.96
C GLY A 76 -2.78 14.44 -3.43
N ASN A 77 -2.13 15.62 -3.37
CA ASN A 77 -0.72 15.75 -3.73
C ASN A 77 0.20 15.00 -2.74
N PHE A 78 -0.12 15.05 -1.44
CA PHE A 78 0.61 14.30 -0.42
C PHE A 78 0.53 12.79 -0.69
N LEU A 79 -0.66 12.26 -0.97
CA LEU A 79 -0.87 10.83 -1.16
C LEU A 79 -0.23 10.31 -2.46
N GLU A 80 -0.41 10.98 -3.60
CA GLU A 80 0.20 10.53 -4.86
C GLU A 80 1.75 10.57 -4.81
N ASN A 81 2.33 11.36 -3.88
CA ASN A 81 3.78 11.47 -3.69
C ASN A 81 4.31 10.72 -2.47
N LEU A 82 3.51 9.84 -1.84
CA LEU A 82 3.99 9.00 -0.75
C LEU A 82 5.24 8.22 -1.18
N PRO A 83 6.31 8.23 -0.36
CA PRO A 83 7.53 7.52 -0.68
C PRO A 83 7.27 6.01 -0.65
N LEU A 84 7.86 5.29 -1.59
CA LEU A 84 7.81 3.85 -1.68
C LEU A 84 9.19 3.26 -1.39
N TYR A 85 9.21 2.02 -0.93
CA TYR A 85 10.42 1.21 -1.01
C TYR A 85 10.71 0.82 -2.48
N PRO A 86 11.94 0.35 -2.78
CA PRO A 86 12.23 -0.25 -4.09
C PRO A 86 11.20 -1.30 -4.49
N ILE A 87 11.07 -1.55 -5.79
CA ILE A 87 10.19 -2.61 -6.29
C ILE A 87 10.53 -3.94 -5.63
N ASP A 88 9.53 -4.81 -5.48
CA ASP A 88 9.64 -6.12 -4.86
C ASP A 88 9.95 -6.15 -3.35
N GLN A 89 10.08 -4.99 -2.68
CA GLN A 89 10.12 -4.93 -1.22
C GLN A 89 8.96 -5.72 -0.60
N GLU A 90 9.29 -6.60 0.33
CA GLU A 90 8.33 -7.38 1.10
C GLU A 90 7.66 -6.51 2.17
N VAL A 91 6.35 -6.72 2.37
CA VAL A 91 5.61 -6.14 3.49
C VAL A 91 6.01 -6.85 4.77
N HIS A 92 6.36 -6.06 5.78
CA HIS A 92 6.57 -6.55 7.14
C HIS A 92 5.35 -6.29 8.03
N TYR A 93 5.10 -7.25 8.93
CA TYR A 93 4.23 -7.06 10.08
C TYR A 93 4.94 -6.25 11.17
N TYR A 94 4.18 -5.71 12.12
CA TYR A 94 4.71 -4.98 13.29
C TYR A 94 5.76 -5.75 14.10
N ASN A 95 5.74 -7.09 14.02
CA ASN A 95 6.66 -7.99 14.69
C ASN A 95 7.88 -8.38 13.84
N GLY A 96 8.06 -7.76 12.67
CA GLY A 96 9.17 -8.01 11.75
C GLY A 96 9.03 -9.27 10.89
N LYS A 97 7.97 -10.06 11.05
CA LYS A 97 7.70 -11.17 10.12
C LYS A 97 7.29 -10.63 8.75
N ILE A 98 7.61 -11.37 7.70
CA ILE A 98 7.21 -11.06 6.34
C ILE A 98 5.77 -11.54 6.09
N LYS A 99 4.96 -10.68 5.45
CA LYS A 99 3.66 -11.05 4.90
C LYS A 99 3.85 -11.80 3.57
N PRO A 100 3.23 -12.98 3.41
CA PRO A 100 3.20 -13.66 2.11
C PRO A 100 2.61 -12.75 1.02
N ARG A 101 3.36 -12.53 -0.07
CA ARG A 101 2.95 -11.59 -1.11
C ARG A 101 1.64 -12.01 -1.77
N ASN A 102 1.46 -13.29 -2.10
CA ASN A 102 0.24 -13.90 -2.67
C ASN A 102 -0.46 -13.05 -3.75
N ASN A 103 0.32 -12.30 -4.55
CA ASN A 103 -0.19 -11.31 -5.51
C ASN A 103 -1.13 -10.23 -4.92
N ILE A 104 -1.11 -9.98 -3.60
CA ILE A 104 -1.96 -9.01 -2.92
C ILE A 104 -1.56 -7.57 -3.27
N TYR A 105 -0.25 -7.31 -3.35
CA TYR A 105 0.29 -5.97 -3.54
C TYR A 105 1.48 -5.97 -4.50
N ASN A 106 1.72 -4.80 -5.12
CA ASN A 106 2.89 -4.56 -5.96
C ASN A 106 3.95 -3.66 -5.30
N SER A 107 3.53 -2.74 -4.42
CA SER A 107 4.42 -1.73 -3.85
C SER A 107 4.15 -1.51 -2.37
N VAL A 108 5.18 -1.13 -1.61
CA VAL A 108 5.11 -0.89 -0.16
C VAL A 108 5.47 0.56 0.12
N VAL A 109 4.61 1.25 0.87
CA VAL A 109 4.85 2.63 1.31
C VAL A 109 5.96 2.63 2.35
N LYS A 110 6.94 3.50 2.16
CA LYS A 110 8.08 3.67 3.05
C LYS A 110 7.67 4.50 4.26
N LEU A 111 6.97 3.86 5.20
CA LEU A 111 6.48 4.46 6.44
C LEU A 111 6.61 3.46 7.59
N ASP A 112 7.25 3.88 8.69
CA ASP A 112 7.41 3.06 9.89
C ASP A 112 6.06 2.89 10.61
N ILE A 113 5.78 1.65 11.04
CA ILE A 113 4.55 1.25 11.73
C ILE A 113 4.76 0.95 13.22
N GLY A 114 5.98 1.09 13.73
CA GLY A 114 6.32 0.76 15.11
C GLY A 114 6.37 -0.73 15.37
N LYS A 115 6.39 -1.11 16.65
CA LYS A 115 6.60 -2.51 17.11
C LYS A 115 5.41 -3.11 17.86
N ARG A 116 4.30 -2.38 17.93
CA ARG A 116 3.06 -2.78 18.59
C ARG A 116 2.08 -3.23 17.51
N ASP A 117 1.14 -4.11 17.84
CA ASP A 117 0.03 -4.46 16.95
C ASP A 117 -1.02 -3.33 16.91
N LEU A 118 -0.54 -2.14 16.56
CA LEU A 118 -1.24 -0.89 16.27
C LEU A 118 -0.83 -0.49 14.86
N HIS A 119 -1.54 0.42 14.19
CA HIS A 119 -1.39 0.68 12.74
C HIS A 119 -2.10 -0.38 11.88
N GLN A 120 -3.22 -0.88 12.38
CA GLN A 120 -4.12 -1.73 11.62
C GLN A 120 -4.89 -0.90 10.58
N CYS A 121 -5.73 -1.56 9.78
CA CYS A 121 -6.42 -0.96 8.63
C CYS A 121 -6.86 0.52 8.79
N ALA A 122 -7.74 0.83 9.74
CA ALA A 122 -8.21 2.20 9.97
C ALA A 122 -7.14 3.14 10.56
N ASP A 123 -6.25 2.61 11.39
CA ASP A 123 -5.14 3.36 11.97
C ASP A 123 -4.19 3.89 10.90
N ALA A 124 -3.92 3.10 9.86
CA ALA A 124 -3.11 3.52 8.72
C ALA A 124 -3.76 4.68 7.96
N VAL A 125 -5.08 4.66 7.78
CA VAL A 125 -5.82 5.77 7.16
C VAL A 125 -5.74 7.03 8.02
N MET A 126 -5.99 6.90 9.34
CA MET A 126 -5.84 8.01 10.29
C MET A 126 -4.41 8.56 10.30
N ARG A 127 -3.41 7.67 10.25
CA ARG A 127 -1.99 8.03 10.17
C ARG A 127 -1.69 8.88 8.95
N LEU A 128 -2.10 8.46 7.77
CA LEU A 128 -1.85 9.19 6.53
C LEU A 128 -2.47 10.59 6.56
N ARG A 129 -3.70 10.73 7.07
CA ARG A 129 -4.32 12.05 7.24
C ARG A 129 -3.58 12.90 8.27
N ALA A 130 -3.16 12.30 9.38
CA ALA A 130 -2.43 13.00 10.43
C ALA A 130 -1.05 13.46 9.97
N ASP A 131 -0.30 12.64 9.22
CA ASP A 131 1.03 12.97 8.71
C ASP A 131 0.95 14.16 7.74
N TYR A 132 -0.02 14.15 6.82
CA TYR A 132 -0.32 15.26 5.92
C TYR A 132 -0.53 16.57 6.69
N LEU A 133 -1.39 16.56 7.70
CA LEU A 133 -1.67 17.74 8.52
C LEU A 133 -0.46 18.16 9.37
N TYR A 134 0.28 17.20 9.91
CA TYR A 134 1.44 17.43 10.76
C TYR A 134 2.59 18.09 9.99
N GLN A 135 2.89 17.61 8.77
CA GLN A 135 3.91 18.21 7.90
C GLN A 135 3.60 19.67 7.54
N GLN A 136 2.31 20.00 7.44
CA GLN A 136 1.85 21.38 7.21
C GLN A 136 1.69 22.21 8.49
N LYS A 137 2.06 21.67 9.65
CA LYS A 137 1.87 22.30 10.97
C LYS A 137 0.41 22.66 11.29
N ARG A 138 -0.54 21.97 10.64
CA ARG A 138 -1.99 22.12 10.87
C ARG A 138 -2.44 21.33 12.10
N TYR A 139 -1.76 21.52 13.23
CA TYR A 139 -1.94 20.69 14.42
C TYR A 139 -3.36 20.72 15.02
N LYS A 140 -4.08 21.85 14.84
CA LYS A 140 -5.47 22.00 15.30
C LYS A 140 -6.46 21.09 14.56
N ASP A 141 -6.09 20.66 13.36
CA ASP A 141 -6.93 19.83 12.50
C ASP A 141 -6.69 18.33 12.76
N ILE A 142 -5.64 17.98 13.50
CA ILE A 142 -5.34 16.60 13.87
C ILE A 142 -6.20 16.23 15.07
N LYS A 143 -7.29 15.51 14.81
CA LYS A 143 -8.21 14.98 15.82
C LYS A 143 -8.88 13.73 15.27
N PHE A 144 -9.16 12.77 16.13
CA PHE A 144 -9.88 11.55 15.79
C PHE A 144 -10.81 11.14 16.92
N ASN A 145 -11.94 10.54 16.58
CA ASN A 145 -12.95 10.13 17.54
C ASN A 145 -12.59 8.80 18.22
N PHE A 146 -12.72 8.76 19.54
CA PHE A 146 -12.63 7.51 20.28
C PHE A 146 -13.90 6.69 20.13
N LEU A 147 -13.76 5.36 20.09
CA LEU A 147 -14.89 4.44 19.99
C LEU A 147 -15.82 4.55 21.19
N SER A 148 -15.27 4.70 22.39
CA SER A 148 -16.00 4.63 23.66
C SER A 148 -17.06 5.72 23.82
N ASP A 149 -16.80 6.92 23.31
CA ASP A 149 -17.66 8.09 23.52
C ASP A 149 -17.95 8.91 22.25
N SER A 150 -17.41 8.51 21.10
CA SER A 150 -17.54 9.22 19.82
C SER A 150 -17.05 10.67 19.86
N LYS A 151 -16.18 11.03 20.83
CA LYS A 151 -15.66 12.40 20.98
C LYS A 151 -14.25 12.54 20.41
N PRO A 152 -13.92 13.71 19.82
CA PRO A 152 -12.61 13.94 19.23
C PRO A 152 -11.52 14.06 20.29
N ARG A 153 -10.39 13.41 20.06
CA ARG A 153 -9.14 13.62 20.80
C ARG A 153 -8.19 14.46 19.95
N ALA A 154 -8.15 15.75 20.20
CA ALA A 154 -7.29 16.68 19.45
C ALA A 154 -5.82 16.57 19.86
N TYR A 155 -4.92 16.58 18.87
CA TYR A 155 -3.48 16.53 19.07
C TYR A 155 -2.97 17.71 19.90
N THR A 156 -3.51 18.92 19.70
CA THR A 156 -3.12 20.10 20.48
C THR A 156 -3.32 19.93 21.98
N ASN A 157 -4.40 19.25 22.40
CA ASN A 157 -4.68 18.98 23.81
C ASN A 157 -3.71 17.95 24.39
N TYR A 158 -3.30 16.96 23.59
CA TYR A 158 -2.33 15.95 23.98
C TYR A 158 -0.91 16.54 24.06
N ALA A 159 -0.52 17.29 23.03
CA ALA A 159 0.82 17.85 22.85
C ALA A 159 1.18 18.91 23.90
N LYS A 160 0.20 19.68 24.39
CA LYS A 160 0.41 20.75 25.39
C LYS A 160 1.56 21.72 25.01
N GLY A 161 1.68 22.01 23.71
CA GLY A 161 2.72 22.89 23.14
C GLY A 161 3.99 22.17 22.67
N ASP A 162 4.21 20.91 23.02
CA ASP A 162 5.30 20.09 22.47
C ASP A 162 4.86 19.39 21.18
N TYR A 163 5.16 20.02 20.05
CA TYR A 163 4.83 19.50 18.73
C TYR A 163 5.95 18.64 18.12
N SER A 164 6.89 18.12 18.92
CA SER A 164 7.96 17.25 18.43
C SER A 164 7.45 15.90 17.91
N TYR A 165 8.22 15.27 17.03
CA TYR A 165 7.87 13.96 16.46
C TYR A 165 7.64 12.87 17.52
N PRO A 166 8.45 12.74 18.60
CA PRO A 166 8.19 11.77 19.65
C PRO A 166 6.83 11.97 20.35
N THR A 167 6.42 13.21 20.58
CA THR A 167 5.12 13.51 21.20
C THR A 167 3.97 13.28 20.22
N TYR A 168 4.17 13.59 18.94
CA TYR A 168 3.26 13.22 17.86
C TYR A 168 3.05 11.70 17.75
N TRP A 169 4.13 10.91 17.76
CA TRP A 169 4.05 9.46 17.70
C TRP A 169 3.27 8.87 18.90
N LYS A 170 3.54 9.37 20.11
CA LYS A 170 2.79 8.97 21.31
C LYS A 170 1.29 9.30 21.22
N TYR A 171 0.95 10.45 20.63
CA TYR A 171 -0.44 10.80 20.36
C TYR A 171 -1.10 9.82 19.38
N LEU A 172 -0.41 9.43 18.31
CA LEU A 172 -0.93 8.46 17.36
C LEU A 172 -1.15 7.09 18.00
N GLU A 173 -0.18 6.58 18.76
CA GLU A 173 -0.37 5.32 19.51
C GLU A 173 -1.53 5.41 20.52
N TYR A 174 -1.72 6.58 21.14
CA TYR A 174 -2.88 6.84 21.99
C TYR A 174 -4.19 6.77 21.20
N VAL A 175 -4.25 7.36 20.00
CA VAL A 175 -5.42 7.25 19.13
C VAL A 175 -5.68 5.80 18.70
N PHE A 176 -4.66 5.09 18.22
CA PHE A 176 -4.80 3.71 17.73
C PHE A 176 -5.20 2.71 18.82
N ALA A 177 -4.96 3.04 20.09
CA ALA A 177 -5.40 2.20 21.20
C ALA A 177 -6.92 2.33 21.50
N TYR A 178 -7.59 3.39 21.06
CA TYR A 178 -8.97 3.71 21.46
C TYR A 178 -9.91 4.11 20.31
N ALA A 179 -9.38 4.40 19.13
CA ALA A 179 -10.12 4.54 17.88
C ALA A 179 -9.97 3.26 17.05
N ASN A 180 -10.90 3.03 16.13
CA ASN A 180 -10.85 1.88 15.22
C ASN A 180 -11.69 2.15 13.96
N THR A 181 -11.88 1.12 13.13
CA THR A 181 -12.71 1.21 11.92
C THR A 181 -14.12 1.74 12.19
N ALA A 182 -14.74 1.38 13.31
CA ALA A 182 -16.09 1.84 13.61
C ALA A 182 -16.13 3.32 13.99
N SER A 183 -15.17 3.81 14.79
CA SER A 183 -15.12 5.24 15.14
C SER A 183 -14.76 6.11 13.94
N LEU A 184 -13.81 5.66 13.10
CA LEU A 184 -13.46 6.37 11.86
C LEU A 184 -14.63 6.38 10.87
N HIS A 185 -15.37 5.27 10.74
CA HIS A 185 -16.55 5.22 9.89
C HIS A 185 -17.60 6.26 10.30
N ASP A 186 -17.82 6.46 11.60
CA ASP A 186 -18.81 7.40 12.11
C ASP A 186 -18.33 8.85 12.07
N GLU A 187 -17.02 9.05 12.14
CA GLU A 187 -16.39 10.35 11.99
C GLU A 187 -16.48 10.88 10.56
N LEU A 188 -16.28 10.02 9.56
CA LEU A 188 -16.22 10.45 8.17
C LEU A 188 -17.62 10.60 7.54
N PRO A 189 -17.91 11.71 6.84
CA PRO A 189 -19.11 11.82 6.02
C PRO A 189 -19.06 10.85 4.84
N SER A 190 -20.23 10.38 4.41
CA SER A 190 -20.33 9.57 3.19
C SER A 190 -20.10 10.42 1.95
N ALA A 191 -19.37 9.88 0.97
CA ALA A 191 -19.30 10.49 -0.35
C ALA A 191 -20.69 10.44 -1.01
N LYS A 192 -21.05 11.47 -1.78
CA LYS A 192 -22.36 11.54 -2.46
C LYS A 192 -22.50 10.47 -3.54
N THR A 193 -21.42 10.23 -4.27
CA THR A 193 -21.33 9.26 -5.36
C THR A 193 -19.88 8.88 -5.57
N THR A 194 -19.63 7.67 -6.06
CA THR A 194 -18.29 7.22 -6.47
C THR A 194 -17.73 8.02 -7.65
N GLN A 195 -18.58 8.67 -8.45
CA GLN A 195 -18.14 9.54 -9.55
C GLN A 195 -17.43 10.83 -9.07
N GLU A 196 -17.69 11.23 -7.82
CA GLU A 196 -17.06 12.38 -7.16
C GLU A 196 -15.86 11.98 -6.29
N VAL A 197 -15.36 10.74 -6.44
CA VAL A 197 -14.24 10.23 -5.65
C VAL A 197 -13.02 11.15 -5.73
N LYS A 198 -12.37 11.34 -4.59
CA LYS A 198 -11.14 12.12 -4.43
C LYS A 198 -10.03 11.24 -3.89
N ILE A 199 -8.80 11.61 -4.22
CA ILE A 199 -7.63 11.08 -3.50
C ILE A 199 -7.77 11.46 -2.02
N GLY A 200 -7.64 10.46 -1.14
CA GLY A 200 -7.89 10.54 0.28
C GLY A 200 -9.22 9.95 0.73
N ASP A 201 -10.19 9.79 -0.18
CA ASP A 201 -11.44 9.11 0.15
C ASP A 201 -11.16 7.67 0.58
N THR A 202 -11.97 7.18 1.52
CA THR A 202 -11.74 5.93 2.23
C THR A 202 -12.93 5.01 2.02
N PHE A 203 -12.68 3.82 1.49
CA PHE A 203 -13.66 2.73 1.54
C PHE A 203 -13.60 2.09 2.91
N ILE A 204 -14.70 2.14 3.65
CA ILE A 204 -14.74 1.69 5.03
C ILE A 204 -16.05 0.99 5.38
N GLN A 205 -15.91 -0.17 6.01
CA GLN A 205 -17.01 -1.00 6.47
C GLN A 205 -16.87 -1.26 7.96
N LYS A 206 -17.95 -1.05 8.70
CA LYS A 206 -18.10 -1.63 10.03
C LYS A 206 -18.39 -3.12 9.89
N GLY A 207 -17.95 -3.89 10.87
CA GLY A 207 -18.47 -5.23 11.10
C GLY A 207 -18.40 -5.61 12.56
N SER A 208 -19.14 -6.64 12.91
CA SER A 208 -19.11 -7.29 14.22
C SER A 208 -18.82 -8.77 13.95
N PRO A 209 -17.58 -9.26 14.18
CA PRO A 209 -16.52 -8.66 15.00
C PRO A 209 -15.54 -7.71 14.28
N ILE A 210 -15.48 -7.70 12.94
CA ILE A 210 -14.38 -7.06 12.20
C ILE A 210 -14.89 -6.13 11.10
N GLY A 211 -14.39 -4.89 11.09
CA GLY A 211 -14.50 -3.96 9.96
C GLY A 211 -13.18 -3.80 9.22
N HIS A 212 -13.20 -3.18 8.04
CA HIS A 212 -12.00 -2.88 7.28
C HIS A 212 -12.05 -1.49 6.62
N ALA A 213 -10.87 -0.91 6.38
CA ALA A 213 -10.68 0.40 5.79
C ALA A 213 -9.50 0.38 4.82
N ILE A 214 -9.70 0.95 3.62
CA ILE A 214 -8.68 1.19 2.60
C ILE A 214 -8.84 2.61 2.05
N ILE A 215 -7.77 3.21 1.55
CA ILE A 215 -7.75 4.61 1.11
C ILE A 215 -7.38 4.73 -0.37
N VAL A 216 -8.01 5.68 -1.06
CA VAL A 216 -7.65 6.09 -2.42
C VAL A 216 -6.40 6.95 -2.36
N VAL A 217 -5.31 6.51 -2.99
CA VAL A 217 -4.00 7.20 -2.95
C VAL A 217 -3.57 7.83 -4.26
N ASP A 218 -4.25 7.49 -5.35
CA ASP A 218 -4.04 8.10 -6.67
C ASP A 218 -5.34 7.94 -7.49
N LEU A 219 -5.50 8.79 -8.50
CA LEU A 219 -6.68 8.82 -9.35
C LEU A 219 -6.32 9.34 -10.74
N ALA A 220 -6.93 8.75 -11.77
CA ALA A 220 -6.86 9.24 -13.13
C ALA A 220 -8.22 9.19 -13.82
N LYS A 221 -8.40 10.08 -14.79
CA LYS A 221 -9.61 10.15 -15.63
C LYS A 221 -9.25 10.09 -17.11
N ASP A 222 -10.08 9.44 -17.92
CA ASP A 222 -9.98 9.52 -19.37
C ASP A 222 -10.77 10.71 -19.94
N ASN A 223 -10.81 10.83 -21.27
CA ASN A 223 -11.54 11.88 -21.97
C ASN A 223 -13.08 11.71 -21.97
N THR A 224 -13.59 10.54 -21.59
CA THR A 224 -15.02 10.25 -21.44
C THR A 224 -15.54 10.54 -20.03
N GLY A 225 -14.63 10.74 -19.08
CA GLY A 225 -14.93 10.94 -17.66
C GLY A 225 -14.82 9.67 -16.82
N LYS A 226 -14.46 8.53 -17.43
CA LYS A 226 -14.21 7.29 -16.70
C LYS A 226 -13.08 7.50 -15.69
N THR A 227 -13.30 7.06 -14.46
CA THR A 227 -12.38 7.29 -13.35
C THR A 227 -11.79 5.98 -12.85
N ILE A 228 -10.46 5.94 -12.72
CA ILE A 228 -9.74 4.83 -12.10
C ILE A 228 -8.96 5.30 -10.88
N VAL A 229 -8.79 4.43 -9.90
CA VAL A 229 -8.12 4.73 -8.63
C VAL A 229 -7.06 3.70 -8.25
N LEU A 230 -6.08 4.13 -7.45
CA LEU A 230 -5.21 3.22 -6.69
C LEU A 230 -5.68 3.15 -5.25
N LEU A 231 -5.64 1.93 -4.71
CA LEU A 231 -6.07 1.63 -3.36
C LEU A 231 -4.87 1.17 -2.53
N ALA A 232 -4.75 1.73 -1.33
CA ALA A 232 -3.75 1.32 -0.36
C ALA A 232 -4.41 0.82 0.93
N GLN A 233 -3.75 -0.12 1.60
CA GLN A 233 -4.23 -0.64 2.88
C GLN A 233 -3.08 -0.98 3.83
N SER A 234 -3.38 -0.95 5.13
CA SER A 234 -2.81 -1.87 6.13
C SER A 234 -3.86 -2.97 6.40
N TYR A 235 -3.57 -3.95 7.26
CA TYR A 235 -4.52 -5.03 7.60
C TYR A 235 -4.44 -5.40 9.08
N MET A 236 -4.96 -6.57 9.43
CA MET A 236 -4.91 -7.15 10.78
C MET A 236 -4.22 -8.51 10.68
N PRO A 237 -3.10 -8.75 11.38
CA PRO A 237 -2.41 -7.84 12.29
C PRO A 237 -1.79 -6.62 11.59
N ALA A 238 -1.33 -5.65 12.37
CA ALA A 238 -0.67 -4.45 11.84
C ALA A 238 0.51 -4.80 10.93
N GLN A 239 0.56 -4.14 9.77
CA GLN A 239 1.52 -4.37 8.71
C GLN A 239 1.77 -3.08 7.92
N GLU A 240 2.85 -3.04 7.17
CA GLU A 240 3.19 -1.88 6.36
C GLU A 240 2.10 -1.59 5.31
N ILE A 241 1.95 -0.32 4.96
CA ILE A 241 0.93 0.11 3.99
C ILE A 241 1.35 -0.35 2.60
N GLN A 242 0.46 -1.04 1.90
CA GLN A 242 0.71 -1.68 0.62
C GLN A 242 -0.26 -1.17 -0.46
N ILE A 243 0.21 -1.05 -1.70
CA ILE A 243 -0.60 -0.72 -2.88
C ILE A 243 -1.17 -2.00 -3.48
N LEU A 244 -2.50 -2.10 -3.54
CA LEU A 244 -3.21 -3.34 -3.86
C LEU A 244 -3.21 -3.64 -5.37
N ASN A 245 -3.14 -4.93 -5.69
CA ASN A 245 -3.34 -5.43 -7.05
C ASN A 245 -4.82 -5.68 -7.35
N ASN A 246 -5.26 -5.32 -8.55
CA ASN A 246 -6.63 -5.54 -8.97
C ASN A 246 -6.83 -6.97 -9.50
N TRP A 247 -7.34 -7.86 -8.65
CA TRP A 247 -7.63 -9.26 -9.01
C TRP A 247 -8.85 -9.41 -9.93
N ASN A 248 -9.72 -8.42 -10.02
CA ASN A 248 -10.89 -8.47 -10.90
C ASN A 248 -10.51 -8.18 -12.36
N ASN A 249 -9.44 -7.44 -12.59
CA ASN A 249 -9.01 -7.06 -13.93
C ASN A 249 -7.48 -6.99 -14.01
N SER A 250 -6.86 -8.11 -14.39
CA SER A 250 -5.40 -8.21 -14.54
C SER A 250 -4.83 -7.27 -15.61
N THR A 251 -5.64 -6.91 -16.62
CA THR A 251 -5.22 -5.98 -17.68
C THR A 251 -5.26 -4.52 -17.22
N LEU A 252 -6.01 -4.20 -16.17
CA LEU A 252 -6.09 -2.86 -15.57
C LEU A 252 -5.23 -2.75 -14.30
N SER A 253 -4.86 -3.87 -13.67
CA SER A 253 -4.10 -3.91 -12.42
C SER A 253 -2.82 -3.07 -12.50
N PRO A 254 -2.51 -2.24 -11.48
CA PRO A 254 -3.18 -2.17 -10.17
C PRO A 254 -4.35 -1.18 -10.08
N TRP A 255 -4.76 -0.57 -11.19
CA TRP A 255 -5.86 0.38 -11.20
C TRP A 255 -7.22 -0.31 -11.00
N TYR A 256 -8.10 0.33 -10.24
CA TYR A 256 -9.49 -0.07 -10.05
C TYR A 256 -10.42 0.90 -10.74
N ASP A 257 -11.39 0.37 -11.48
CA ASP A 257 -12.49 1.15 -12.05
C ASP A 257 -13.53 1.46 -10.97
N ILE A 258 -13.74 2.75 -10.68
CA ILE A 258 -14.60 3.18 -9.56
C ILE A 258 -16.09 3.05 -9.90
N ASP A 259 -16.43 2.94 -11.19
CA ASP A 259 -17.81 2.84 -11.65
C ASP A 259 -18.37 1.41 -11.51
N GLN A 260 -17.59 0.47 -10.95
CA GLN A 260 -18.07 -0.88 -10.64
C GLN A 260 -18.97 -0.88 -9.39
N ASP A 261 -20.05 -1.66 -9.45
CA ASP A 261 -20.95 -1.88 -8.30
C ASP A 261 -20.27 -2.58 -7.11
N ILE A 262 -19.13 -3.22 -7.36
CA ILE A 262 -18.35 -3.97 -6.37
C ILE A 262 -16.86 -3.68 -6.57
N ILE A 263 -16.21 -3.17 -5.53
CA ILE A 263 -14.76 -3.02 -5.46
C ILE A 263 -14.21 -4.21 -4.67
N LYS A 264 -13.90 -5.30 -5.38
CA LYS A 264 -13.30 -6.50 -4.78
C LYS A 264 -11.77 -6.35 -4.78
N THR A 265 -11.22 -6.18 -3.59
CA THR A 265 -9.78 -6.19 -3.34
C THR A 265 -9.31 -7.61 -3.00
N PRO A 266 -8.00 -7.88 -2.98
CA PRO A 266 -7.46 -9.18 -2.61
C PRO A 266 -7.96 -9.75 -1.27
N GLU A 267 -8.12 -8.89 -0.27
CA GLU A 267 -8.39 -9.30 1.11
C GLU A 267 -9.76 -8.83 1.64
N TRP A 268 -10.52 -8.06 0.85
CA TRP A 268 -11.81 -7.50 1.27
C TRP A 268 -12.71 -7.08 0.08
N THR A 269 -14.03 -7.03 0.29
CA THR A 269 -14.99 -6.54 -0.72
C THR A 269 -15.73 -5.31 -0.23
N PHE A 270 -15.74 -4.25 -1.05
CA PHE A 270 -16.43 -3.00 -0.78
C PHE A 270 -17.53 -2.73 -1.83
N TYR A 271 -18.49 -1.89 -1.46
CA TYR A 271 -19.56 -1.39 -2.30
C TYR A 271 -19.49 0.15 -2.38
N PRO A 272 -20.06 0.79 -3.41
CA PRO A 272 -20.07 2.25 -3.56
C PRO A 272 -20.49 3.01 -2.29
N LYS A 273 -21.52 2.51 -1.57
CA LYS A 273 -22.01 3.09 -0.31
C LYS A 273 -20.99 3.11 0.83
N ASN A 274 -19.88 2.38 0.71
CA ASN A 274 -18.81 2.36 1.71
C ASN A 274 -17.78 3.46 1.51
N LEU A 275 -17.88 4.24 0.43
CA LEU A 275 -16.99 5.37 0.20
C LEU A 275 -17.34 6.52 1.14
N LYS A 276 -16.36 6.95 1.92
CA LYS A 276 -16.40 8.11 2.80
C LYS A 276 -15.32 9.10 2.44
N THR A 277 -15.54 10.36 2.75
CA THR A 277 -14.65 11.47 2.36
C THR A 277 -14.19 12.26 3.58
N TRP A 278 -13.10 13.00 3.43
CA TRP A 278 -12.61 13.93 4.45
C TRP A 278 -13.15 15.34 4.19
N GLU A 279 -13.46 16.07 5.26
CA GLU A 279 -13.75 17.51 5.21
C GLU A 279 -12.48 18.36 4.94
#